data_AF-S7WAJ6-F1
#
_entry.id   AF-S7WAJ6-F1
#
_cell.length_a   1.000
_cell.length_b   1.000
_cell.length_c   1.000
_cell.angle_alpha   90.00
_cell.angle_beta   90.00
_cell.angle_gamma   90.00
#
_symmetry.space_group_name_H-M   'P 1'
#
loop_
_entity.id
_entity.type
_entity.pdbx_description
1 polymer ?
#
loop_
_entity_poly.entity_id
_entity_poly.type
_entity_poly.pdbx_seq_one_letter_code
_entity_poly.pdbx_strand_id
1 'polypeptide(L)'
;MADNNEIEKIKEEIPKFSHLIPEEVIDYFLEKAGVDTADPDVKKTIALLGQKFLTDVAESSFQFHKLNQKATQKDKRFAKEKRPTLQMVDLEKALEEQGIDISRPHIYM
;
A
#
# COMPACT_ATOMS: atom_id res chain seq x y z
N MET A 1 21.95 3.94 6.50
CA MET A 1 22.78 3.81 5.28
C MET A 1 22.66 2.34 4.92
N ALA A 2 21.89 1.97 3.90
CA ALA A 2 21.74 0.56 3.54
C ALA A 2 23.12 0.01 3.18
N ASP A 3 23.46 -1.18 3.68
CA ASP A 3 24.74 -1.80 3.39
C ASP A 3 24.81 -2.07 1.89
N ASN A 4 25.91 -1.68 1.23
CA ASN A 4 26.03 -1.75 -0.24
C ASN A 4 25.77 -3.17 -0.79
N ASN A 5 26.02 -4.17 0.05
CA ASN A 5 25.77 -5.59 -0.21
C ASN A 5 24.27 -5.94 -0.31
N GLU A 6 23.39 -5.24 0.41
CA GLU A 6 21.93 -5.44 0.34
C GLU A 6 21.36 -4.91 -0.98
N ILE A 7 21.87 -3.77 -1.45
CA ILE A 7 21.46 -3.17 -2.73
C ILE A 7 21.85 -4.07 -3.90
N GLU A 8 23.05 -4.65 -3.85
CA GLU A 8 23.52 -5.61 -4.85
C GLU A 8 22.62 -6.86 -4.89
N LYS A 9 22.25 -7.37 -3.72
CA LYS A 9 21.33 -8.51 -3.62
C LYS A 9 19.95 -8.20 -4.22
N ILE A 10 19.41 -7.00 -3.97
CA ILE A 10 18.12 -6.58 -4.54
C ILE A 10 18.21 -6.52 -6.07
N LYS A 11 19.31 -6.00 -6.63
CA LYS A 11 19.52 -5.95 -8.09
C LYS A 11 19.55 -7.34 -8.73
N GLU A 12 20.08 -8.36 -8.04
CA GLU A 12 20.07 -9.73 -8.54
C GLU A 12 18.70 -10.42 -8.48
N GLU A 13 17.82 -9.96 -7.57
CA GLU A 13 16.49 -10.53 -7.35
C GLU A 13 15.40 -9.87 -8.20
N ILE A 14 15.50 -8.56 -8.48
CA ILE A 14 14.55 -7.79 -9.32
C ILE A 14 14.19 -8.48 -10.64
N PRO A 15 15.13 -8.95 -11.47
CA PRO A 15 14.78 -9.52 -12.77
C PRO A 15 13.96 -10.82 -12.66
N LYS A 16 14.04 -11.52 -11.52
CA LYS A 16 13.33 -12.78 -11.23
C LYS A 16 11.90 -12.54 -10.71
N PHE A 17 11.58 -11.32 -10.29
CA PHE A 17 10.28 -11.01 -9.71
C PHE A 17 9.26 -10.68 -10.79
N SER A 18 8.10 -11.34 -10.75
CA SER A 18 6.95 -11.01 -11.59
C SER A 18 6.01 -10.10 -10.78
N HIS A 19 5.82 -8.88 -11.25
CA HIS A 19 4.94 -7.90 -10.60
C HIS A 19 3.48 -8.15 -10.96
N LEU A 20 2.56 -7.86 -10.02
CA LEU A 20 1.12 -8.05 -10.21
C LEU A 20 0.51 -6.99 -11.16
N ILE A 21 1.15 -5.83 -11.26
CA ILE A 21 0.72 -4.72 -12.11
C ILE A 21 1.15 -5.02 -13.56
N PRO A 22 0.25 -4.97 -14.56
CA PRO A 22 0.62 -5.19 -15.96
C PRO A 22 1.62 -4.14 -16.48
N GLU A 23 2.47 -4.52 -17.43
CA GLU A 23 3.50 -3.62 -18.01
C GLU A 23 2.87 -2.40 -18.69
N GLU A 24 1.74 -2.56 -19.36
CA GLU A 24 1.05 -1.48 -20.07
C GLU A 24 0.57 -0.38 -19.12
N VAL A 25 0.19 -0.75 -17.89
CA VAL A 25 -0.24 0.21 -16.86
C VAL A 25 0.97 1.01 -16.38
N ILE A 26 2.12 0.35 -16.21
CA ILE A 26 3.36 1.01 -15.78
C ILE A 26 3.81 1.99 -16.85
N ASP A 27 3.82 1.58 -18.12
CA ASP A 27 4.20 2.42 -19.26
C ASP A 27 3.31 3.66 -19.36
N TYR A 28 2.00 3.50 -19.21
CA TYR A 28 1.07 4.64 -19.19
C TYR A 28 1.40 5.65 -18.09
N PHE A 29 1.69 5.18 -16.87
CA PHE A 29 2.01 6.09 -15.75
C PHE A 29 3.40 6.72 -15.89
N LEU A 30 4.37 6.03 -16.48
CA LEU A 30 5.70 6.56 -16.79
C LEU A 30 5.63 7.66 -17.85
N GLU A 31 4.92 7.42 -18.95
CA GLU A 31 4.71 8.43 -20.00
C GLU A 31 3.97 9.66 -19.44
N LYS A 32 2.93 9.44 -18.63
CA LYS A 32 2.20 10.52 -17.97
C LYS A 32 3.09 11.34 -17.01
N ALA A 33 4.07 10.72 -16.38
CA ALA A 33 5.05 11.40 -15.53
C ALA A 33 6.19 12.07 -16.33
N GLY A 34 6.24 11.87 -17.65
CA GLY A 34 7.31 12.38 -18.51
C GLY A 34 8.62 11.60 -18.40
N VAL A 35 8.57 10.34 -17.94
CA VAL A 35 9.73 9.47 -17.76
C VAL A 35 9.75 8.44 -18.88
N ASP A 36 10.81 8.45 -19.68
CA ASP A 36 11.09 7.41 -20.68
C ASP A 36 12.32 6.61 -20.25
N THR A 37 12.14 5.30 -20.07
CA THR A 37 13.21 4.38 -19.64
C THR A 37 13.23 3.14 -20.52
N ALA A 38 14.39 2.89 -21.13
CA ALA A 38 14.63 1.69 -21.93
C ALA A 38 14.99 0.45 -21.09
N ASP A 39 15.35 0.65 -19.82
CA ASP A 39 15.75 -0.43 -18.91
C ASP A 39 14.52 -1.10 -18.29
N PRO A 40 14.26 -2.40 -18.58
CA PRO A 40 13.13 -3.13 -18.01
C PRO A 40 13.23 -3.30 -16.49
N ASP A 41 14.44 -3.32 -15.91
CA ASP A 41 14.61 -3.49 -14.47
C ASP A 41 14.16 -2.25 -13.69
N VAL A 42 14.28 -1.07 -14.30
CA VAL A 42 13.74 0.19 -13.73
C VAL A 42 12.21 0.12 -13.68
N LYS A 43 11.56 -0.32 -14.76
CA LYS A 43 10.10 -0.47 -14.80
C LYS A 43 9.61 -1.47 -13.74
N LYS A 44 10.28 -2.62 -13.63
CA LYS A 44 9.99 -3.64 -12.61
C LYS A 44 10.17 -3.11 -11.19
N THR A 45 11.22 -2.33 -10.95
CA THR A 45 11.49 -1.74 -9.63
C THR A 45 10.38 -0.78 -9.23
N ILE A 46 9.93 0.09 -10.14
CA ILE A 46 8.83 1.03 -9.90
C ILE A 46 7.53 0.27 -9.61
N ALA A 47 7.24 -0.77 -10.39
CA ALA A 47 6.09 -1.63 -10.17
C ALA A 47 6.11 -2.29 -8.79
N LEU A 48 7.27 -2.84 -8.39
CA LEU A 48 7.47 -3.50 -7.11
C LEU A 48 7.32 -2.51 -5.94
N LEU A 49 7.87 -1.30 -6.07
CA LEU A 49 7.71 -0.24 -5.07
C LEU A 49 6.24 0.16 -4.91
N GLY A 50 5.51 0.33 -6.03
CA GLY A 50 4.07 0.62 -5.98
C GLY A 50 3.28 -0.51 -5.31
N GLN A 51 3.59 -1.77 -5.64
CA GLN A 51 2.95 -2.93 -5.02
C GLN A 51 3.28 -3.04 -3.52
N LYS A 52 4.53 -2.77 -3.12
CA LYS A 52 4.96 -2.75 -1.72
C LYS A 52 4.24 -1.65 -0.94
N PHE A 53 4.16 -0.44 -1.50
CA PHE A 53 3.43 0.67 -0.89
C PHE A 53 1.96 0.34 -0.64
N LEU A 54 1.26 -0.23 -1.63
CA LEU A 54 -0.13 -0.65 -1.46
C LEU A 54 -0.28 -1.73 -0.38
N THR A 55 0.67 -2.66 -0.32
CA THR A 55 0.70 -3.73 0.70
C THR A 55 0.89 -3.16 2.10
N ASP A 56 1.82 -2.23 2.27
CA ASP A 56 2.09 -1.58 3.56
C ASP A 56 0.86 -0.81 4.07
N VAL A 57 0.19 -0.06 3.19
CA VAL A 57 -1.05 0.67 3.55
C VAL A 57 -2.18 -0.29 3.92
N ALA A 58 -2.35 -1.37 3.16
CA ALA A 58 -3.37 -2.37 3.43
C ALA A 58 -3.11 -3.10 4.76
N GLU A 59 -1.85 -3.41 5.06
CA GLU A 59 -1.46 -4.05 6.31
C GLU A 59 -1.66 -3.13 7.51
N SER A 60 -1.21 -1.87 7.43
CA SER A 60 -1.44 -0.86 8.49
C SER A 60 -2.94 -0.65 8.72
N SER A 61 -3.74 -0.51 7.66
CA SER A 61 -5.21 -0.40 7.75
C SER A 61 -5.83 -1.61 8.45
N PHE A 62 -5.35 -2.83 8.16
CA PHE A 62 -5.83 -4.04 8.81
C PHE A 62 -5.44 -4.11 10.30
N GLN A 63 -4.28 -3.57 10.67
CA GLN A 63 -3.87 -3.46 12.07
C GLN A 63 -4.77 -2.49 12.83
N PHE A 64 -5.06 -1.31 12.28
CA PHE A 64 -6.02 -0.36 12.86
C PHE A 64 -7.43 -0.95 13.00
N HIS A 65 -7.89 -1.68 11.97
CA HIS A 65 -9.17 -2.38 12.00
C HIS A 65 -9.25 -3.37 13.17
N LYS A 66 -8.20 -4.16 13.41
CA LYS A 66 -8.14 -5.09 14.55
C LYS A 66 -8.17 -4.37 15.90
N LEU A 67 -7.49 -3.24 16.02
CA LEU A 67 -7.49 -2.44 17.25
C LEU A 67 -8.90 -1.89 17.54
N ASN A 68 -9.57 -1.37 16.52
CA ASN A 68 -10.94 -0.86 16.61
C ASN A 68 -11.97 -1.96 16.92
N GLN A 69 -11.84 -3.15 16.31
CA GLN A 69 -12.68 -4.30 16.64
C GLN A 69 -12.50 -4.77 18.09
N LYS A 70 -11.27 -4.81 18.62
CA LYS A 70 -11.02 -5.18 20.03
C LYS A 70 -11.64 -4.19 21.01
N ALA A 71 -11.68 -2.91 20.65
CA ALA A 71 -12.31 -1.87 21.48
C ALA A 71 -13.84 -2.03 21.53
N THR A 72 -14.46 -2.41 20.40
CA THR A 72 -15.92 -2.58 20.25
C THR A 72 -16.45 -3.93 20.74
N GLN A 73 -15.62 -4.98 20.79
CA GLN A 73 -15.99 -6.32 21.30
C GLN A 73 -16.39 -6.37 22.78
N LYS A 74 -16.16 -5.30 23.57
CA LYS A 74 -16.65 -5.22 24.96
C LYS A 74 -18.19 -5.16 25.04
N ASP A 75 -18.85 -4.79 23.94
CA ASP A 75 -20.31 -4.72 23.86
C ASP A 75 -20.88 -6.02 23.26
N LYS A 76 -21.45 -6.88 24.12
CA LYS A 76 -22.02 -8.20 23.75
C LYS A 76 -23.13 -8.13 22.69
N ARG A 77 -23.65 -6.95 22.40
CA ARG A 77 -24.68 -6.70 21.37
C ARG A 77 -24.15 -6.75 19.94
N PHE A 78 -22.84 -6.55 19.73
CA PHE A 78 -22.21 -6.44 18.41
C PHE A 78 -21.24 -7.59 18.13
N ALA A 79 -21.43 -8.76 18.74
CA ALA A 79 -20.54 -9.94 18.65
C ALA A 79 -20.48 -10.60 17.25
N LYS A 80 -20.93 -9.94 16.18
CA LYS A 80 -21.18 -10.56 14.88
C LYS A 80 -20.73 -9.73 13.67
N GLU A 81 -19.55 -9.11 13.73
CA GLU A 81 -18.81 -8.82 12.49
C GLU A 81 -17.65 -9.80 12.35
N LYS A 82 -17.94 -10.97 11.75
CA LYS A 82 -16.94 -12.03 11.51
C LYS A 82 -16.08 -11.77 10.25
N ARG A 83 -16.44 -10.79 9.44
CA ARG A 83 -15.75 -10.47 8.18
C ARG A 83 -15.04 -9.13 8.34
N PRO A 84 -13.70 -9.08 8.26
CA PRO A 84 -13.00 -7.80 8.27
C PRO A 84 -13.43 -6.99 7.04
N THR A 85 -13.72 -5.71 7.26
CA THR A 85 -14.10 -4.77 6.20
C THR A 85 -13.14 -3.60 6.23
N LEU A 86 -12.66 -3.16 5.08
CA LEU A 86 -11.84 -1.95 5.01
C LEU A 86 -12.72 -0.72 5.25
N GLN A 87 -12.57 -0.07 6.41
CA GLN A 87 -13.33 1.12 6.79
C GLN A 87 -12.50 2.40 6.59
N MET A 88 -13.19 3.52 6.29
CA MET A 88 -12.52 4.81 6.07
C MET A 88 -11.70 5.26 7.28
N VAL A 89 -12.22 5.06 8.49
CA VAL A 89 -11.52 5.42 9.74
C VAL A 89 -10.21 4.66 9.96
N ASP A 90 -10.09 3.45 9.41
CA ASP A 90 -8.88 2.64 9.50
C ASP A 90 -7.88 3.06 8.42
N LEU A 91 -8.39 3.36 7.22
CA LEU A 91 -7.59 3.78 6.07
C LEU A 91 -7.02 5.19 6.25
N GLU A 92 -7.81 6.12 6.78
CA GLU A 92 -7.39 7.50 7.07
C GLU A 92 -6.18 7.52 8.01
N LYS A 93 -6.21 6.73 9.08
CA LYS A 93 -5.08 6.58 10.02
C LYS A 93 -3.86 5.96 9.37
N ALA A 94 -4.05 4.89 8.58
CA ALA A 94 -2.94 4.24 7.87
C ALA A 94 -2.26 5.18 6.87
N LEU A 95 -3.02 6.08 6.24
CA LEU A 95 -2.48 7.06 5.29
C LEU A 95 -1.84 8.26 5.99
N GLU A 96 -2.35 8.67 7.15
CA GLU A 96 -1.73 9.69 8.00
C GLU A 96 -0.31 9.27 8.43
N GLU A 97 -0.09 7.98 8.74
CA GLU A 97 1.26 7.44 9.02
C GLU A 97 2.22 7.56 7.83
N GLN A 98 1.70 7.52 6.60
CA GLN A 98 2.47 7.72 5.37
C GLN A 98 2.57 9.20 4.97
N GLY A 99 2.03 10.13 5.78
CA GLY A 99 2.02 11.57 5.52
C GLY A 99 0.96 12.04 4.52
N ILE A 100 -0.07 11.23 4.27
CA ILE A 100 -1.18 11.55 3.35
C ILE A 100 -2.42 11.88 4.17
N ASP A 101 -2.85 13.15 4.15
CA ASP A 101 -4.08 13.59 4.80
C ASP A 101 -5.29 13.41 3.87
N ILE A 102 -6.28 12.63 4.33
CA ILE A 102 -7.57 12.45 3.68
C ILE A 102 -8.67 12.93 4.63
N SER A 103 -8.57 14.17 5.11
CA SER A 103 -9.63 14.83 5.84
C SER A 103 -10.86 15.01 4.95
N ARG A 104 -11.89 14.17 5.14
CA ARG A 104 -13.20 14.30 4.50
C ARG A 104 -14.27 14.53 5.56
N PRO A 105 -15.16 15.53 5.39
CA PRO A 105 -16.29 15.69 6.29
C PRO A 105 -17.25 14.49 6.16
N HIS A 106 -17.60 13.88 7.29
CA HIS A 106 -18.50 12.73 7.33
C HIS A 106 -19.93 13.06 6.86
N ILE A 107 -20.30 14.33 6.91
CA ILE A 107 -21.62 14.82 6.50
C ILE A 107 -21.43 16.22 5.94
N TYR A 108 -22.00 16.49 4.76
CA TYR A 108 -22.18 17.86 4.30
C TYR A 108 -23.45 18.40 4.95
N MET A 109 -23.32 19.47 5.74
CA MET A 109 -24.46 20.26 6.24
C MET A 109 -24.56 21.54 5.42
#